data_AF-A0A3P8M292-F1
#
_entry.id   AF-A0A3P8M292-F1
#
_cell.length_a   1.000
_cell.length_b   1.000
_cell.length_c   1.000
_cell.angle_alpha   90.00
_cell.angle_beta   90.00
_cell.angle_gamma   90.00
#
_symmetry.space_group_name_H-M   'P 1'
#
loop_
_entity.id
_entity.type
_entity.pdbx_description
1 polymer ?
#
loop_
_entity_poly.entity_id
_entity_poly.type
_entity_poly.pdbx_seq_one_letter_code
_entity_poly.pdbx_strand_id
1 'polypeptide(L)'
;MQGVDLARYAGLLIDRYSNPALQHRTWQIAMDGSQKLPQRMLDSVRWHLAQRSDFSLLALGVAGWMRYVGGVDDRGEAIEICDPLLPVIQQAVRASADGEARVNALLGIEAIFGASLAQDPRFVDAVTQAYLSLQSRGLRRPWRPGRWRSNRAAMPPVPAALTLLWRTAFASASYPYVIPPIFTLSAINMIRPIEYT
;
A
#
# COMPACT_ATOMS: atom_id res chain seq x y z
N MET A 1 9.66 -18.18 -14.20
CA MET A 1 11.07 -17.82 -13.93
C MET A 1 11.62 -18.86 -12.97
N GLN A 2 12.48 -19.75 -13.45
CA GLN A 2 13.22 -20.68 -12.58
C GLN A 2 14.60 -20.08 -12.31
N GLY A 3 15.07 -20.11 -11.06
CA GLY A 3 16.44 -19.70 -10.70
C GLY A 3 16.62 -18.30 -10.09
N VAL A 4 15.54 -17.57 -9.74
CA VAL A 4 15.66 -16.31 -9.00
C VAL A 4 15.38 -16.54 -7.51
N ASP A 5 16.36 -16.25 -6.66
CA ASP A 5 16.16 -16.14 -5.22
C ASP A 5 15.39 -14.85 -4.92
N LEU A 6 14.10 -15.01 -4.61
CA LEU A 6 13.20 -13.90 -4.33
C LEU A 6 13.55 -13.16 -3.03
N ALA A 7 14.10 -13.84 -2.02
CA ALA A 7 14.48 -13.22 -0.77
C ALA A 7 15.70 -12.31 -0.98
N ARG A 8 16.70 -12.81 -1.72
CA ARG A 8 17.86 -12.01 -2.13
C ARG A 8 17.45 -10.85 -3.03
N TYR A 9 16.54 -11.10 -3.97
CA TYR A 9 16.03 -10.05 -4.86
C TYR A 9 15.30 -8.94 -4.07
N ALA A 10 14.44 -9.30 -3.11
CA ALA A 10 13.80 -8.34 -2.21
C ALA A 10 14.82 -7.52 -1.41
N GLY A 11 15.90 -8.14 -0.92
CA GLY A 11 17.01 -7.44 -0.27
C GLY A 11 17.65 -6.39 -1.19
N LEU A 12 17.98 -6.76 -2.42
CA LEU A 12 18.57 -5.83 -3.40
C LEU A 12 17.64 -4.65 -3.74
N LEU A 13 16.33 -4.88 -3.74
CA LEU A 13 15.35 -3.82 -3.95
C LEU A 13 15.34 -2.81 -2.81
N ILE A 14 15.40 -3.31 -1.57
CA ILE A 14 15.49 -2.48 -0.37
C ILE A 14 16.76 -1.63 -0.42
N ASP A 15 17.91 -2.23 -0.75
CA ASP A 15 19.19 -1.52 -0.84
C ASP A 15 19.13 -0.42 -1.91
N ARG A 16 18.55 -0.71 -3.07
CA ARG A 16 18.39 0.26 -4.16
C ARG A 16 17.49 1.43 -3.77
N TYR A 17 16.40 1.18 -3.07
CA TYR A 17 15.49 2.24 -2.61
C TYR A 17 16.04 3.03 -1.43
N SER A 18 17.01 2.49 -0.71
CA SER A 18 17.71 3.17 0.38
C SER A 18 18.86 4.05 -0.12
N ASN A 19 19.18 4.04 -1.41
CA ASN A 19 20.30 4.79 -1.97
C ASN A 19 20.05 6.31 -1.93
N PRO A 20 20.76 7.08 -1.09
CA PRO A 20 20.55 8.51 -0.94
C PRO A 20 20.96 9.32 -2.17
N ALA A 21 21.77 8.75 -3.06
CA ALA A 21 22.17 9.39 -4.31
C ALA A 21 21.04 9.43 -5.35
N LEU A 22 20.03 8.57 -5.20
CA LEU A 22 18.84 8.56 -6.04
C LEU A 22 17.73 9.35 -5.35
N GLN A 23 17.61 10.63 -5.68
CA GLN A 23 16.51 11.48 -5.20
C GLN A 23 15.20 11.17 -5.92
N HIS A 24 14.70 9.94 -5.77
CA HIS A 24 13.36 9.60 -6.25
C HIS A 24 12.34 10.40 -5.45
N ARG A 25 11.68 11.35 -6.10
CA ARG A 25 10.57 12.06 -5.47
C ARG A 25 9.43 11.07 -5.31
N THR A 26 9.02 10.79 -4.08
CA THR A 26 7.87 9.93 -3.76
C THR A 26 6.62 10.35 -4.52
N TRP A 27 6.46 11.66 -4.76
CA TRP A 27 5.42 12.23 -5.61
C TRP A 27 5.42 11.66 -7.04
N GLN A 28 6.57 11.55 -7.70
CA GLN A 28 6.67 10.99 -9.06
C GLN A 28 6.29 9.50 -9.11
N ILE A 29 6.53 8.76 -8.03
CA ILE A 29 6.14 7.34 -7.95
C ILE A 29 4.62 7.21 -7.74
N ALA A 30 4.03 8.13 -6.97
CA ALA A 30 2.61 8.18 -6.64
C ALA A 30 1.70 8.64 -7.79
N MET A 31 2.25 9.27 -8.83
CA MET A 31 1.52 9.60 -10.06
C MET A 31 0.86 8.37 -10.68
N ASP A 32 -0.28 8.53 -11.34
CA ASP A 32 -0.99 7.46 -12.06
C ASP A 32 -1.28 6.24 -11.17
N GLY A 33 -1.61 6.47 -9.90
CA GLY A 33 -1.88 5.42 -8.91
C GLY A 33 -3.00 4.48 -9.37
N SER A 34 -4.05 5.02 -9.98
CA SER A 34 -5.17 4.25 -10.54
C SER A 34 -4.75 3.24 -11.60
N GLN A 35 -3.72 3.57 -12.40
CA GLN A 35 -3.19 2.70 -13.46
C GLN A 35 -2.19 1.68 -12.92
N LYS A 36 -1.67 1.91 -11.72
CA LYS A 36 -0.61 1.10 -11.11
C LYS A 36 -1.16 0.06 -10.14
N LEU A 37 -2.22 0.40 -9.41
CA LEU A 37 -2.83 -0.47 -8.39
C LEU A 37 -3.22 -1.86 -8.91
N PRO A 38 -3.89 -1.99 -10.08
CA PRO A 38 -4.36 -3.29 -10.56
C PRO A 38 -3.24 -4.33 -10.66
N GLN A 39 -2.18 -4.02 -11.43
CA GLN A 39 -1.08 -4.96 -11.65
C GLN A 39 -0.06 -5.02 -10.51
N ARG A 40 0.04 -4.00 -9.65
CA ARG A 40 1.06 -3.98 -8.57
C ARG A 40 0.56 -4.52 -7.24
N MET A 41 -0.74 -4.52 -7.00
CA MET A 41 -1.31 -4.93 -5.71
C MET A 41 -2.53 -5.82 -5.87
N LEU A 42 -3.52 -5.41 -6.67
CA LEU A 42 -4.84 -6.05 -6.67
C LEU A 42 -4.82 -7.47 -7.24
N ASP A 43 -3.95 -7.75 -8.22
CA ASP A 43 -3.73 -9.10 -8.72
C ASP A 43 -3.17 -10.05 -7.65
N SER A 44 -2.24 -9.58 -6.85
CA SER A 44 -1.71 -10.34 -5.72
C SER A 44 -2.77 -10.52 -4.63
N VAL A 45 -3.60 -9.50 -4.37
CA VAL A 45 -4.76 -9.62 -3.47
C VAL A 45 -5.70 -10.72 -3.93
N ARG A 46 -6.08 -10.73 -5.22
CA ARG A 46 -6.95 -11.78 -5.78
C ARG A 46 -6.36 -13.18 -5.60
N TRP A 47 -5.04 -13.33 -5.81
CA TRP A 47 -4.35 -14.58 -5.55
C TRP A 47 -4.43 -14.99 -4.08
N HIS A 48 -4.14 -14.08 -3.14
CA HIS A 48 -4.22 -14.37 -1.71
C HIS A 48 -5.64 -14.70 -1.24
N LEU A 49 -6.66 -14.02 -1.78
CA LEU A 49 -8.07 -14.32 -1.49
C LEU A 49 -8.47 -15.72 -1.94
N ALA A 50 -8.01 -16.15 -3.12
CA ALA A 50 -8.24 -17.50 -3.64
C ALA A 50 -7.52 -18.56 -2.80
N GLN A 51 -6.29 -18.28 -2.37
CA GLN A 51 -5.46 -19.18 -1.55
C GLN A 51 -5.77 -19.11 -0.05
N ARG A 52 -6.68 -18.23 0.38
CA ARG A 52 -6.99 -17.94 1.79
C ARG A 52 -5.74 -17.65 2.64
N SER A 53 -4.78 -16.93 2.06
CA SER A 53 -3.51 -16.55 2.72
C SER A 53 -3.50 -15.08 3.11
N ASP A 54 -2.53 -14.67 3.94
CA ASP A 54 -2.43 -13.30 4.43
C ASP A 54 -2.08 -12.30 3.32
N PHE A 55 -2.82 -11.19 3.27
CA PHE A 55 -2.58 -10.06 2.37
C PHE A 55 -2.61 -8.71 3.11
N SER A 56 -2.40 -8.72 4.43
CA SER A 56 -2.53 -7.53 5.28
C SER A 56 -1.70 -6.34 4.81
N LEU A 57 -0.47 -6.58 4.30
CA LEU A 57 0.39 -5.52 3.77
C LEU A 57 -0.11 -4.95 2.44
N LEU A 58 -0.76 -5.77 1.60
CA LEU A 58 -1.38 -5.31 0.36
C LEU A 58 -2.61 -4.46 0.67
N ALA A 59 -3.44 -4.88 1.64
CA ALA A 59 -4.57 -4.09 2.11
C ALA A 59 -4.12 -2.74 2.69
N LEU A 60 -3.02 -2.72 3.46
CA LEU A 60 -2.41 -1.48 3.95
C LEU A 60 -1.93 -0.58 2.79
N GLY A 61 -1.36 -1.16 1.74
CA GLY A 61 -0.95 -0.43 0.54
C GLY A 61 -2.13 0.25 -0.16
N VAL A 62 -3.23 -0.48 -0.33
CA VAL A 62 -4.48 0.05 -0.90
C VAL A 62 -5.07 1.17 -0.01
N ALA A 63 -5.13 0.95 1.31
CA ALA A 63 -5.61 1.95 2.26
C ALA A 63 -4.75 3.23 2.26
N GLY A 64 -3.43 3.09 2.08
CA GLY A 64 -2.52 4.22 1.93
C GLY A 64 -2.80 5.04 0.67
N TRP A 65 -3.07 4.37 -0.46
CA TRP A 65 -3.51 5.06 -1.67
C TRP A 65 -4.84 5.79 -1.44
N MET A 66 -5.82 5.17 -0.76
CA MET A 66 -7.11 5.80 -0.45
C MET A 66 -6.96 7.06 0.40
N ARG A 67 -6.08 7.04 1.41
CA ARG A 67 -5.77 8.24 2.23
C ARG A 67 -5.11 9.32 1.38
N TYR A 68 -4.14 8.94 0.53
CA TYR A 68 -3.44 9.87 -0.36
C TYR A 68 -4.38 10.57 -1.34
N VAL A 69 -5.27 9.84 -2.00
CA VAL A 69 -6.22 10.43 -2.95
C VAL A 69 -7.35 11.22 -2.27
N GLY A 70 -7.45 11.14 -0.93
CA GLY A 70 -8.25 12.06 -0.13
C GLY A 70 -7.79 13.52 -0.22
N GLY A 71 -6.57 13.76 -0.72
CA GLY A 71 -6.10 15.10 -1.11
C GLY A 71 -5.68 15.99 0.05
N VAL A 72 -5.59 15.45 1.27
CA VAL A 72 -5.17 16.16 2.48
C VAL A 72 -4.18 15.29 3.24
N ASP A 73 -3.05 15.87 3.63
CA ASP A 73 -2.01 15.16 4.38
C ASP A 73 -2.30 15.12 5.90
N ASP A 74 -1.42 14.46 6.66
CA ASP A 74 -1.55 14.35 8.12
C ASP A 74 -1.38 15.71 8.85
N ARG A 75 -0.99 16.78 8.16
CA ARG A 75 -0.89 18.15 8.69
C ARG A 75 -2.10 19.01 8.32
N GLY A 76 -3.02 18.50 7.50
CA GLY A 76 -4.16 19.24 6.98
C GLY A 76 -3.87 20.01 5.69
N GLU A 77 -2.69 19.83 5.10
CA GLU A 77 -2.28 20.52 3.86
C GLU A 77 -2.79 19.78 2.63
N ALA A 78 -3.11 20.54 1.59
CA ALA A 78 -3.58 19.99 0.32
C ALA A 78 -2.47 19.19 -0.39
N ILE A 79 -2.83 18.02 -0.92
CA ILE A 79 -1.96 17.18 -1.74
C ILE A 79 -2.35 17.34 -3.21
N GLU A 80 -1.37 17.70 -4.04
CA GLU A 80 -1.55 17.67 -5.50
C GLU A 80 -1.50 16.23 -6.01
N ILE A 81 -2.64 15.75 -6.49
CA ILE A 81 -2.80 14.40 -7.05
C ILE A 81 -2.74 14.49 -8.57
N CYS A 82 -1.81 13.78 -9.19
CA CYS A 82 -1.74 13.62 -10.64
C CYS A 82 -2.14 12.18 -11.01
N ASP A 83 -3.32 12.03 -11.61
CA ASP A 83 -3.89 10.73 -11.97
C ASP A 83 -4.87 10.89 -13.15
N PRO A 84 -4.86 9.99 -14.16
CA PRO A 84 -5.79 10.09 -15.29
C PRO A 84 -7.26 9.92 -14.90
N LEU A 85 -7.55 9.23 -13.79
CA LEU A 85 -8.90 9.07 -13.25
C LEU A 85 -9.23 10.08 -12.14
N LEU A 86 -8.43 11.16 -12.00
CA LEU A 86 -8.62 12.16 -10.96
C LEU A 86 -10.06 12.69 -10.86
N PRO A 87 -10.79 13.02 -11.95
CA PRO A 87 -12.16 13.50 -11.84
C PRO A 87 -13.09 12.49 -11.15
N VAL A 88 -12.96 11.20 -11.47
CA VAL A 88 -13.77 10.12 -10.89
C VAL A 88 -13.42 9.92 -9.42
N ILE A 89 -12.12 9.92 -9.10
CA ILE A 89 -11.60 9.79 -7.74
C ILE A 89 -12.09 10.96 -6.87
N GLN A 90 -11.97 12.20 -7.36
CA GLN A 90 -12.44 13.38 -6.64
C GLN A 90 -13.95 13.37 -6.44
N GLN A 91 -14.72 12.89 -7.43
CA GLN A 91 -16.16 12.76 -7.28
C GLN A 91 -16.52 11.78 -6.15
N ALA A 92 -15.88 10.60 -6.11
CA ALA A 92 -16.07 9.62 -5.04
C ALA A 92 -15.67 10.18 -3.67
N VAL A 93 -14.55 10.91 -3.62
CA VAL A 93 -14.05 11.59 -2.40
C VAL A 93 -15.04 12.64 -1.89
N ARG A 94 -15.57 13.49 -2.78
CA ARG A 94 -16.53 14.56 -2.42
C ARG A 94 -17.90 14.02 -2.01
N ALA A 95 -18.32 12.91 -2.62
CA ALA A 95 -19.60 12.27 -2.34
C ALA A 95 -19.59 11.40 -1.07
N SER A 96 -18.46 11.30 -0.35
CA SER A 96 -18.31 10.44 0.81
C SER A 96 -17.70 11.15 2.01
N ALA A 97 -18.26 10.87 3.19
CA ALA A 97 -17.63 11.22 4.45
C ALA A 97 -16.30 10.45 4.62
N ASP A 98 -15.33 11.05 5.29
CA ASP A 98 -14.07 10.38 5.61
C ASP A 98 -14.30 9.17 6.56
N GLY A 99 -13.48 8.13 6.45
CA GLY A 99 -13.63 6.86 7.16
C GLY A 99 -14.16 5.74 6.27
N GLU A 100 -15.05 4.90 6.81
CA GLU A 100 -15.56 3.72 6.10
C GLU A 100 -16.35 4.07 4.82
N ALA A 101 -17.14 5.15 4.85
CA ALA A 101 -17.87 5.63 3.68
C ALA A 101 -16.93 6.00 2.52
N ARG A 102 -15.76 6.59 2.82
CA ARG A 102 -14.72 6.90 1.84
C ARG A 102 -14.13 5.64 1.21
N VAL A 103 -13.86 4.62 2.03
CA VAL A 103 -13.34 3.33 1.54
C VAL A 103 -14.33 2.70 0.58
N ASN A 104 -15.60 2.61 0.97
CA ASN A 104 -16.66 2.02 0.15
C ASN A 104 -16.85 2.79 -1.17
N ALA A 105 -16.85 4.12 -1.13
CA ALA A 105 -16.98 4.94 -2.33
C ALA A 105 -15.82 4.74 -3.31
N LEU A 106 -14.57 4.65 -2.81
CA LEU A 106 -13.40 4.42 -3.64
C LEU A 106 -13.33 2.98 -4.20
N LEU A 107 -13.73 1.98 -3.40
CA LEU A 107 -13.83 0.59 -3.85
C LEU A 107 -14.86 0.42 -4.98
N GLY A 108 -15.88 1.28 -5.03
CA GLY A 108 -16.87 1.32 -6.11
C GLY A 108 -16.33 1.78 -7.47
N ILE A 109 -15.08 2.25 -7.56
CA ILE A 109 -14.47 2.62 -8.84
C ILE A 109 -14.06 1.35 -9.59
N GLU A 110 -14.99 0.77 -10.36
CA GLU A 110 -14.77 -0.49 -11.09
C GLU A 110 -13.58 -0.44 -12.05
N ALA A 111 -13.28 0.72 -12.63
CA ALA A 111 -12.11 0.90 -13.51
C ALA A 111 -10.77 0.59 -12.80
N ILE A 112 -10.73 0.65 -11.47
CA ILE A 112 -9.54 0.35 -10.66
C ILE A 112 -9.67 -1.04 -10.00
N PHE A 113 -10.78 -1.28 -9.30
CA PHE A 113 -10.93 -2.47 -8.45
C PHE A 113 -11.57 -3.66 -9.16
N GLY A 114 -12.22 -3.44 -10.31
CA GLY A 114 -13.10 -4.40 -10.95
C GLY A 114 -14.35 -4.69 -10.13
N ALA A 115 -15.29 -5.44 -10.70
CA ALA A 115 -16.58 -5.71 -10.06
C ALA A 115 -16.51 -6.63 -8.83
N SER A 116 -15.47 -7.48 -8.71
CA SER A 116 -15.45 -8.55 -7.71
C SER A 116 -14.85 -8.16 -6.36
N LEU A 117 -13.85 -7.28 -6.32
CA LEU A 117 -13.14 -6.97 -5.07
C LEU A 117 -14.03 -6.21 -4.07
N ALA A 118 -14.85 -5.28 -4.55
CA ALA A 118 -15.80 -4.55 -3.70
C ALA A 118 -16.89 -5.46 -3.09
N GLN A 119 -17.06 -6.68 -3.60
CA GLN A 119 -18.05 -7.65 -3.14
C GLN A 119 -17.43 -8.72 -2.21
N ASP A 120 -16.10 -8.77 -2.04
CA ASP A 120 -15.46 -9.71 -1.12
C ASP A 120 -15.29 -9.07 0.27
N PRO A 121 -16.08 -9.48 1.29
CA PRO A 121 -16.03 -8.85 2.60
C PRO A 121 -14.65 -8.96 3.25
N ARG A 122 -13.87 -10.01 2.96
CA ARG A 122 -12.52 -10.17 3.52
C ARG A 122 -11.59 -9.06 3.06
N PHE A 123 -11.73 -8.63 1.80
CA PHE A 123 -10.95 -7.54 1.25
C PHE A 123 -11.44 -6.19 1.76
N VAL A 124 -12.75 -5.95 1.71
CA VAL A 124 -13.38 -4.70 2.20
C VAL A 124 -12.99 -4.47 3.66
N ASP A 125 -13.16 -5.47 4.52
CA ASP A 125 -12.84 -5.38 5.95
C ASP A 125 -11.36 -5.09 6.17
N ALA A 126 -10.46 -5.80 5.48
CA ALA A 126 -9.02 -5.61 5.63
C ALA A 126 -8.57 -4.19 5.23
N VAL A 127 -9.11 -3.66 4.12
CA VAL A 127 -8.80 -2.29 3.66
C VAL A 127 -9.39 -1.26 4.60
N THR A 128 -10.65 -1.41 5.03
CA THR A 128 -11.31 -0.52 5.97
C THR A 128 -10.56 -0.45 7.30
N GLN A 129 -10.18 -1.59 7.88
CA GLN A 129 -9.42 -1.65 9.12
C GLN A 129 -8.05 -0.98 8.98
N ALA A 130 -7.37 -1.21 7.86
CA ALA A 130 -6.10 -0.53 7.59
C ALA A 130 -6.30 0.99 7.45
N TYR A 131 -7.31 1.45 6.71
CA TYR A 131 -7.63 2.86 6.51
C TYR A 131 -7.91 3.59 7.83
N LEU A 132 -8.78 3.03 8.67
CA LEU A 132 -9.12 3.59 9.98
C LEU A 132 -7.91 3.58 10.93
N SER A 133 -7.05 2.56 10.84
CA SER A 133 -5.78 2.55 11.58
C SER A 133 -4.83 3.66 11.12
N LEU A 134 -4.80 3.98 9.82
CA LEU A 134 -4.00 5.10 9.30
C LEU A 134 -4.59 6.45 9.73
N GLN A 135 -5.92 6.57 9.78
CA GLN A 135 -6.62 7.79 10.22
C GLN A 135 -6.36 8.09 11.70
N SER A 136 -6.53 7.09 12.57
CA SER A 136 -6.44 7.27 14.03
C SER A 136 -5.03 7.49 14.58
N ARG A 137 -3.97 7.06 13.86
CA ARG A 137 -2.59 7.01 14.39
C ARG A 137 -1.62 7.95 13.69
N GLY A 138 -2.03 8.56 12.57
CA GLY A 138 -1.10 9.16 11.60
C GLY A 138 -0.09 8.14 11.07
N LEU A 139 0.62 8.46 9.99
CA LEU A 139 1.57 7.53 9.35
C LEU A 139 2.85 7.25 10.16
N ARG A 140 2.94 7.71 11.42
CA ARG A 140 4.19 7.77 12.21
C ARG A 140 4.44 6.58 13.14
N ARG A 141 3.55 5.58 13.20
CA ARG A 141 3.79 4.34 14.00
C ARG A 141 3.61 3.07 13.16
N PRO A 142 4.45 2.03 13.36
CA PRO A 142 4.26 0.74 12.69
C PRO A 142 2.88 0.17 13.03
N TRP A 143 2.11 -0.18 11.99
CA TRP A 143 0.90 -0.98 12.15
C TRP A 143 1.29 -2.32 12.80
N ARG A 144 0.59 -2.67 13.89
CA ARG A 144 0.71 -3.98 14.54
C ARG A 144 -0.64 -4.68 14.39
N PRO A 145 -0.69 -5.87 13.76
CA PRO A 145 -1.92 -6.66 13.77
C PRO A 145 -2.32 -6.98 15.21
N GLY A 146 -3.62 -6.99 15.47
CA GLY A 146 -4.19 -7.38 16.76
C GLY A 146 -3.69 -8.75 17.20
N ARG A 147 -3.33 -8.86 18.48
CA ARG A 147 -2.78 -10.05 19.15
C ARG A 147 -3.61 -11.31 18.84
N TRP A 148 -3.15 -12.13 17.89
CA TRP A 148 -3.64 -13.50 17.66
C TRP A 148 -2.52 -14.50 17.86
N ARG A 149 -2.85 -15.62 18.51
CA ARG A 149 -1.91 -16.64 19.02
C ARG A 149 -0.99 -17.15 17.91
N SER A 150 0.26 -16.72 17.96
CA SER A 150 1.35 -17.25 17.15
C SER A 150 1.61 -18.71 17.54
N ASN A 151 1.41 -19.65 16.61
CA ASN A 151 2.24 -20.84 16.63
C ASN A 151 3.65 -20.40 16.21
N ARG A 152 4.60 -20.48 17.12
CA ARG A 152 5.84 -19.68 17.15
C ARG A 152 6.93 -20.15 16.18
N ALA A 153 6.59 -20.92 15.14
CA ALA A 153 7.57 -21.73 14.41
C ALA A 153 7.91 -21.28 12.97
N ALA A 154 7.38 -20.17 12.43
CA ALA A 154 7.64 -19.83 11.01
C ALA A 154 7.60 -18.33 10.67
N MET A 155 8.21 -17.45 11.49
CA MET A 155 8.49 -16.07 11.07
C MET A 155 10.00 -15.91 10.84
N PRO A 156 10.48 -15.60 9.61
CA PRO A 156 11.83 -15.12 9.44
C PRO A 156 11.96 -13.73 10.10
N PRO A 157 13.14 -13.38 10.65
CA PRO A 157 13.34 -12.09 11.31
C PRO A 157 13.13 -10.94 10.33
N VAL A 158 12.39 -9.92 10.74
CA VAL A 158 12.33 -8.64 10.01
C VAL A 158 13.76 -8.09 9.93
N PRO A 159 14.33 -7.89 8.73
CA PRO A 159 15.68 -7.37 8.63
C PRO A 159 15.78 -5.99 9.29
N ALA A 160 16.84 -5.76 10.07
CA ALA A 160 17.11 -4.47 10.71
C ALA A 160 17.07 -3.28 9.72
N ALA A 161 17.28 -3.54 8.42
CA ALA A 161 17.13 -2.60 7.31
C ALA A 161 15.73 -1.96 7.22
N LEU A 162 14.64 -2.70 7.47
CA LEU A 162 13.27 -2.13 7.48
C LEU A 162 13.04 -1.19 8.66
N THR A 163 13.74 -1.43 9.78
CA THR A 163 13.70 -0.54 10.95
C THR A 163 14.60 0.69 10.74
N LEU A 164 15.69 0.54 9.99
CA LEU A 164 16.61 1.62 9.65
C LEU A 164 16.01 2.57 8.60
N LEU A 165 15.34 2.05 7.57
CA LEU A 165 14.54 2.82 6.60
C LEU A 165 13.49 3.69 7.28
N TRP A 166 12.84 3.15 8.33
CA TRP A 166 11.91 3.90 9.16
C TRP A 166 12.55 5.02 9.99
N ARG A 167 13.84 4.92 10.33
CA ARG A 167 14.54 5.93 11.14
C ARG A 167 15.24 6.99 10.28
N THR A 168 15.82 6.60 9.13
CA THR A 168 16.56 7.52 8.26
C THR A 168 15.66 8.36 7.36
N ALA A 169 14.53 7.83 6.89
CA ALA A 169 13.53 8.59 6.13
C ALA A 169 12.86 9.71 6.96
N PHE A 170 12.86 9.60 8.30
CA PHE A 170 12.24 10.58 9.20
C PHE A 170 13.24 11.56 9.86
N ALA A 171 14.54 11.25 9.90
CA ALA A 171 15.52 12.04 10.66
C ALA A 171 16.12 13.23 9.90
N SER A 172 15.96 13.33 8.57
CA SER A 172 16.64 14.37 7.76
C SER A 172 15.74 15.19 6.83
N ALA A 173 14.41 15.01 6.87
CA ALA A 173 13.51 15.72 5.95
C ALA A 173 13.11 17.10 6.48
N SER A 174 13.92 18.12 6.19
CA SER A 174 13.46 19.51 6.05
C SER A 174 12.66 19.68 4.75
N TYR A 175 11.56 18.93 4.58
CA TYR A 175 10.61 19.12 3.48
C TYR A 175 9.18 18.84 3.97
N PRO A 176 8.18 19.67 3.61
CA PRO A 176 6.88 19.68 4.28
C PRO A 176 5.92 18.53 3.94
N TYR A 177 6.24 17.65 2.98
CA TYR A 177 5.28 16.64 2.50
C TYR A 177 5.61 15.23 3.03
N VAL A 178 4.89 14.79 4.05
CA VAL A 178 4.95 13.41 4.54
C VAL A 178 3.94 12.57 3.74
N ILE A 179 4.31 12.18 2.51
CA ILE A 179 3.57 11.20 1.72
C ILE A 179 4.12 9.81 2.08
N PRO A 180 3.28 8.82 2.45
CA PRO A 180 3.79 7.54 2.93
C PRO A 180 4.60 6.80 1.85
N PRO A 181 5.66 6.08 2.24
CA PRO A 181 6.48 5.24 1.35
C PRO A 181 5.75 3.96 0.87
N ILE A 182 4.44 4.03 0.68
CA ILE A 182 3.59 2.91 0.24
C ILE A 182 3.74 2.64 -1.26
N PHE A 183 4.17 3.63 -2.05
CA PHE A 183 4.50 3.43 -3.47
C PHE A 183 5.91 2.88 -3.71
N THR A 184 6.79 2.90 -2.71
CA THR A 184 8.15 2.35 -2.77
C THR A 184 8.22 0.84 -2.51
N LEU A 185 7.11 0.18 -2.18
CA LEU A 185 7.06 -1.27 -1.97
C LEU A 185 6.46 -2.06 -3.16
N SER A 186 6.31 -1.43 -4.34
CA SER A 186 5.86 -2.15 -5.54
C SER A 186 6.93 -2.98 -6.26
N ALA A 187 8.15 -3.10 -5.74
CA ALA A 187 9.10 -4.07 -6.31
C ALA A 187 9.14 -5.41 -5.57
N ILE A 188 8.55 -5.54 -4.38
CA ILE A 188 8.72 -6.75 -3.54
C ILE A 188 7.67 -7.85 -3.85
N ASN A 189 6.70 -7.62 -4.73
CA ASN A 189 5.66 -8.63 -4.99
C ASN A 189 5.31 -8.88 -6.48
N MET A 190 6.31 -8.80 -7.37
CA MET A 190 6.21 -9.46 -8.67
C MET A 190 6.80 -10.87 -8.54
N ILE A 191 5.96 -11.90 -8.62
CA ILE A 191 6.04 -13.06 -9.54
C ILE A 191 5.06 -14.13 -9.04
N ARG A 192 4.00 -14.37 -9.83
CA ARG A 192 3.06 -15.49 -9.64
C ARG A 192 3.77 -16.84 -9.88
N PRO A 193 3.39 -17.93 -9.17
CA PRO A 193 3.71 -19.28 -9.61
C PRO A 193 2.78 -19.67 -10.77
N ILE A 194 3.38 -20.01 -11.92
CA ILE A 194 2.71 -20.80 -12.96
C ILE A 194 3.27 -22.21 -12.77
N GLU A 195 2.49 -23.09 -12.16
CA GLU A 195 2.71 -24.53 -12.24
C GLU A 195 1.62 -25.10 -13.16
N TYR A 196 2.04 -25.67 -14.28
CA TYR A 196 1.25 -26.59 -15.09
C TYR A 196 1.76 -28.00 -14.76
N THR A 197 0.87 -28.84 -14.25
CA THR A 197 0.78 -30.27 -14.60
C THR A 197 -0.62 -30.51 -15.11
#